data_AF-A0A7X2MD77-F1
#
_entry.id   AF-A0A7X2MD77-F1
#
_cell.length_a   1.000
_cell.length_b   1.000
_cell.length_c   1.000
_cell.angle_alpha   90.00
_cell.angle_beta   90.00
_cell.angle_gamma   90.00
#
_symmetry.space_group_name_H-M   'P 1'
#
loop_
_entity.id
_entity.type
_entity.pdbx_description
1 polymer ?
#
loop_
_entity_poly.entity_id
_entity_poly.type
_entity_poly.pdbx_seq_one_letter_code
_entity_poly.pdbx_strand_id
1 'polypeptide(L)'
;ISPKFVPLVPVHEINVLEDSFDNLISPSVYEKYSKEDYYAIRLTDTKVIPDVINKLRNYYPKILELRRVGEIQELKAEENKARDLTDPMKLVSDFFTEVTGEKLTSNQQKWVENALKDVNKK
;
A
#
# COMPACT_ATOMS: atom_id res chain seq x y z
N ILE A 1 30.31 -23.62 -33.57
CA ILE A 1 28.87 -23.28 -33.55
C ILE A 1 28.69 -22.25 -32.44
N SER A 2 28.36 -21.01 -32.79
CA SER A 2 28.14 -19.96 -31.78
C SER A 2 26.66 -19.91 -31.41
N PRO A 3 26.30 -19.97 -30.13
CA PRO A 3 24.90 -19.89 -29.72
C PRO A 3 24.32 -18.52 -30.08
N LYS A 4 23.08 -18.51 -30.58
CA LYS A 4 22.33 -17.30 -30.90
C LYS A 4 21.10 -17.24 -30.01
N PHE A 5 20.90 -16.10 -29.35
CA PHE A 5 19.72 -15.85 -28.54
C PHE A 5 18.47 -15.77 -29.42
N VAL A 6 17.41 -16.44 -29.01
CA VAL A 6 16.08 -16.35 -29.64
C VAL A 6 15.12 -15.85 -28.56
N PRO A 7 14.58 -14.62 -28.67
CA PRO A 7 13.67 -14.10 -27.68
C PRO A 7 12.34 -14.88 -27.71
N LEU A 8 11.81 -15.17 -26.53
CA LEU A 8 10.44 -15.64 -26.37
C LEU A 8 9.53 -14.41 -26.30
N VAL A 9 8.51 -14.37 -27.16
CA VAL A 9 7.48 -13.35 -27.11
C VAL A 9 6.34 -13.89 -26.25
N PRO A 10 6.03 -13.28 -25.09
CA PRO A 10 4.93 -13.72 -24.26
C PRO A 10 3.59 -13.49 -24.97
N VAL A 11 2.65 -14.41 -24.79
CA VAL A 11 1.30 -14.31 -25.37
C VAL A 11 0.47 -13.24 -24.65
N HIS A 12 0.76 -13.00 -23.37
CA HIS A 12 0.09 -12.02 -22.51
C HIS A 12 1.14 -11.29 -21.68
N GLU A 13 0.96 -9.99 -21.51
CA GLU A 13 1.87 -9.14 -20.76
C GLU A 13 1.64 -9.26 -19.24
N ILE A 14 2.66 -8.88 -18.48
CA ILE A 14 2.56 -8.72 -17.02
C ILE A 14 2.60 -7.23 -16.72
N ASN A 15 1.51 -6.71 -16.16
CA ASN A 15 1.35 -5.31 -15.81
C ASN A 15 1.49 -5.12 -14.29
N VAL A 16 2.32 -4.15 -13.89
CA VAL A 16 2.39 -3.69 -12.50
C VAL A 16 1.68 -2.36 -12.41
N LEU A 17 0.57 -2.32 -11.67
CA LEU A 17 -0.26 -1.12 -11.49
C LEU A 17 -0.14 -0.64 -10.05
N GLU A 18 0.12 0.65 -9.85
CA GLU A 18 0.16 1.27 -8.54
C GLU A 18 -0.68 2.54 -8.55
N ASP A 19 -1.86 2.48 -7.94
CA ASP A 19 -2.81 3.60 -7.92
C ASP A 19 -3.92 3.38 -6.89
N SER A 20 -4.82 4.35 -6.76
CA SER A 20 -6.06 4.23 -5.99
C SER A 20 -7.06 3.33 -6.69
N PHE A 21 -7.92 2.67 -5.91
CA PHE A 21 -8.99 1.83 -6.39
C PHE A 21 -9.90 2.58 -7.37
N ASP A 22 -10.32 3.79 -7.01
CA ASP A 22 -11.24 4.60 -7.83
C ASP A 22 -10.65 4.93 -9.20
N ASN A 23 -9.33 5.20 -9.28
CA ASN A 23 -8.70 5.46 -10.56
C ASN A 23 -8.57 4.17 -11.39
N LEU A 24 -8.20 3.05 -10.77
CA LEU A 24 -8.07 1.75 -11.46
C LEU A 24 -9.38 1.25 -12.06
N ILE A 25 -10.54 1.58 -11.47
CA ILE A 25 -11.85 1.21 -12.03
C ILE A 25 -12.41 2.25 -13.00
N SER A 26 -11.69 3.33 -13.26
CA SER A 26 -12.14 4.36 -14.19
C SER A 26 -11.96 3.91 -15.65
N PRO A 27 -12.91 4.23 -16.56
CA PRO A 27 -12.79 3.86 -17.97
C PRO A 27 -11.52 4.39 -18.64
N SER A 28 -11.07 5.58 -18.26
CA SER A 28 -9.83 6.18 -18.78
C SER A 28 -8.57 5.40 -18.40
N VAL A 29 -8.65 4.48 -17.45
CA VAL A 29 -7.54 3.62 -17.01
C VAL A 29 -7.74 2.19 -17.47
N TYR A 30 -8.81 1.50 -17.06
CA TYR A 30 -8.91 0.06 -17.32
C TYR A 30 -9.01 -0.28 -18.81
N GLU A 31 -9.52 0.61 -19.66
CA GLU A 31 -9.63 0.37 -21.11
C GLU A 31 -8.27 0.34 -21.81
N LYS A 32 -7.21 0.84 -21.16
CA LYS A 32 -5.83 0.79 -21.67
C LYS A 32 -5.20 -0.59 -21.55
N TYR A 33 -5.81 -1.51 -20.79
CA TYR A 33 -5.20 -2.78 -20.44
C TYR A 33 -6.04 -3.97 -20.93
N SER A 34 -5.37 -5.03 -21.38
CA SER A 34 -6.05 -6.22 -21.92
C SER A 34 -6.58 -7.12 -20.82
N LYS A 35 -7.84 -7.57 -20.92
CA LYS A 35 -8.40 -8.54 -19.98
C LYS A 35 -7.67 -9.90 -19.96
N GLU A 36 -6.84 -10.16 -20.96
CA GLU A 36 -6.05 -11.39 -21.04
C GLU A 36 -4.68 -11.30 -20.38
N ASP A 37 -4.22 -10.09 -20.05
CA ASP A 37 -2.94 -9.86 -19.38
C ASP A 37 -3.00 -10.22 -17.89
N TYR A 38 -1.83 -10.33 -17.28
CA TYR A 38 -1.66 -10.59 -15.86
C TYR A 38 -1.35 -9.31 -15.10
N TYR A 39 -1.83 -9.22 -13.86
CA TYR A 39 -1.78 -7.98 -13.08
C TYR A 39 -1.21 -8.17 -11.68
N ALA A 40 -0.21 -7.38 -11.33
CA ALA A 40 0.21 -7.15 -9.95
C ALA A 40 -0.25 -5.74 -9.55
N ILE A 41 -1.19 -5.64 -8.62
CA ILE A 41 -1.82 -4.37 -8.23
C ILE A 41 -1.34 -3.95 -6.84
N ARG A 42 -0.92 -2.69 -6.73
CA ARG A 42 -0.52 -2.03 -5.50
C ARG A 42 -1.48 -0.88 -5.23
N LEU A 43 -2.32 -1.02 -4.22
CA LEU A 43 -3.27 0.01 -3.85
C LEU A 43 -2.63 1.07 -2.98
N THR A 44 -2.83 2.33 -3.33
CA THR A 44 -2.45 3.49 -2.50
C THR A 44 -3.50 3.77 -1.42
N ASP A 45 -4.68 3.16 -1.51
CA ASP A 45 -5.76 3.34 -0.52
C ASP A 45 -5.38 2.82 0.87
N THR A 46 -5.41 3.73 1.84
CA THR A 46 -5.20 3.42 3.26
C THR A 46 -6.43 2.82 3.93
N LYS A 47 -7.63 3.04 3.36
CA LYS A 47 -8.88 2.55 3.92
C LYS A 47 -9.17 1.11 3.48
N VAL A 48 -9.90 0.38 4.32
CA VAL A 48 -10.42 -0.95 3.95
C VAL A 48 -11.49 -0.78 2.90
N ILE A 49 -11.31 -1.43 1.75
CA ILE A 49 -12.29 -1.48 0.66
C ILE A 49 -12.93 -2.87 0.69
N PRO A 50 -14.24 -2.99 0.99
CA PRO A 50 -14.92 -4.27 1.02
C PRO A 50 -14.87 -4.95 -0.35
N ASP A 51 -14.52 -6.23 -0.33
CA ASP A 51 -14.48 -7.11 -1.49
C ASP A 51 -13.63 -6.58 -2.67
N VAL A 52 -12.54 -5.87 -2.34
CA VAL A 52 -11.71 -5.16 -3.31
C VAL A 52 -11.18 -6.04 -4.43
N ILE A 53 -10.78 -7.29 -4.12
CA ILE A 53 -10.22 -8.20 -5.11
C ILE A 53 -11.26 -8.62 -6.16
N ASN A 54 -12.50 -8.91 -5.74
CA ASN A 54 -13.54 -9.31 -6.68
C ASN A 54 -14.02 -8.11 -7.50
N LYS A 55 -14.08 -6.90 -6.91
CA LYS A 55 -14.36 -5.67 -7.65
C LYS A 55 -13.31 -5.39 -8.73
N LEU A 56 -12.03 -5.51 -8.40
CA LEU A 56 -10.95 -5.32 -9.37
C LEU A 56 -10.96 -6.40 -10.46
N ARG A 57 -11.33 -7.65 -10.13
CA ARG A 57 -11.43 -8.75 -11.12
C ARG A 57 -12.43 -8.51 -12.24
N ASN A 58 -13.43 -7.64 -12.05
CA ASN A 58 -14.34 -7.25 -13.13
C ASN A 58 -13.63 -6.51 -14.27
N TYR A 59 -12.54 -5.81 -13.95
CA TYR A 59 -11.74 -5.02 -14.89
C TYR A 59 -10.42 -5.70 -15.24
N TYR A 60 -9.81 -6.37 -14.26
CA TYR A 60 -8.52 -7.07 -14.35
C TYR A 60 -8.69 -8.54 -13.94
N PRO A 61 -9.12 -9.45 -14.83
CA PRO A 61 -9.52 -10.79 -14.43
C PRO A 61 -8.40 -11.67 -13.86
N LYS A 62 -7.17 -11.49 -14.36
CA LYS A 62 -6.01 -12.33 -14.01
C LYS A 62 -5.03 -11.60 -13.07
N ILE A 63 -5.55 -11.17 -11.91
CA ILE A 63 -4.71 -10.59 -10.84
C ILE A 63 -3.86 -11.70 -10.20
N LEU A 64 -2.54 -11.54 -10.27
CA LEU A 64 -1.55 -12.40 -9.64
C LEU A 64 -1.32 -12.01 -8.17
N GLU A 65 -1.29 -10.70 -7.90
CA GLU A 65 -1.00 -10.15 -6.57
C GLU A 65 -1.83 -8.89 -6.35
N LEU A 66 -2.35 -8.73 -5.13
CA LEU A 66 -2.95 -7.50 -4.65
C LEU A 66 -2.36 -7.19 -3.28
N ARG A 67 -1.76 -5.99 -3.14
CA ARG A 67 -1.14 -5.53 -1.90
C ARG A 67 -1.30 -4.03 -1.74
N ARG A 68 -1.03 -3.50 -0.54
CA ARG A 68 -0.97 -2.06 -0.33
C ARG A 68 0.45 -1.52 -0.48
N VAL A 69 0.55 -0.27 -0.91
CA VAL A 69 1.80 0.49 -0.82
C VAL A 69 2.15 0.63 0.66
N GLY A 70 3.42 0.38 1.02
CA GLY A 70 3.90 0.40 2.42
C GLY A 70 4.01 -0.96 3.11
N GLU A 71 3.14 -1.92 2.78
CA GLU A 71 3.01 -3.22 3.48
C GLU A 71 4.29 -4.09 3.48
N ILE A 72 5.19 -3.91 2.49
CA ILE A 72 6.49 -4.62 2.43
C ILE A 72 7.62 -3.86 3.16
N GLN A 73 7.52 -2.54 3.34
CA GLN A 73 8.56 -1.77 4.04
C GLN A 73 8.50 -1.97 5.55
N GLU A 74 7.29 -2.13 6.12
CA GLU A 74 7.09 -2.34 7.56
C GLU A 74 7.78 -3.62 8.04
N LEU A 75 7.63 -4.75 7.33
CA LEU A 75 8.25 -6.02 7.70
C LEU A 75 9.79 -5.99 7.74
N LYS A 76 10.44 -5.08 7.00
CA LYS A 76 11.91 -4.94 6.98
C LYS A 76 12.43 -3.84 7.91
N ALA A 77 11.59 -2.85 8.23
CA ALA A 77 11.98 -1.73 9.08
C ALA A 77 11.85 -2.06 10.59
N GLU A 78 10.95 -2.96 10.96
CA GLU A 78 10.70 -3.35 12.35
C GLU A 78 11.91 -4.04 13.02
N GLU A 79 12.78 -4.71 12.26
CA GLU A 79 13.91 -5.45 12.84
C GLU A 79 15.07 -4.54 13.34
N ASN A 80 15.10 -3.23 13.06
CA ASN A 80 16.32 -2.42 13.26
C ASN A 80 16.18 -1.03 13.93
N LYS A 81 15.02 -0.62 14.45
CA LYS A 81 14.90 0.69 15.13
C LYS A 81 14.94 0.58 16.66
N ALA A 82 16.05 1.00 17.27
CA ALA A 82 16.08 1.35 18.69
C ALA A 82 15.16 2.57 18.91
N ARG A 83 13.98 2.35 19.49
CA ARG A 83 13.02 3.42 19.78
C ARG A 83 13.38 4.09 21.11
N ASP A 84 13.42 5.41 21.11
CA ASP A 84 13.53 6.22 22.32
C ASP A 84 12.16 6.26 23.01
N LEU A 85 12.02 5.54 24.12
CA LEU A 85 10.77 5.40 24.87
C LEU A 85 10.53 6.54 25.88
N THR A 86 11.41 7.55 25.93
CA THR A 86 11.34 8.62 26.94
C THR A 86 10.32 9.71 26.62
N ASP A 87 9.93 9.86 25.36
CA ASP A 87 8.92 10.82 24.91
C ASP A 87 7.70 10.09 24.31
N PRO A 88 6.60 9.94 25.07
CA PRO A 88 5.38 9.28 24.60
C PRO A 88 4.71 9.98 23.42
N MET A 89 4.84 11.31 23.29
CA MET A 89 4.27 12.04 22.16
C MET A 89 5.00 11.68 20.88
N LYS A 90 6.33 11.72 20.93
CA LYS A 90 7.18 11.34 19.82
C LYS A 90 6.95 9.87 19.42
N LEU A 91 6.83 8.97 20.41
CA LEU A 91 6.58 7.55 20.15
C LEU A 91 5.27 7.32 19.38
N VAL A 92 4.18 7.98 19.78
CA VAL A 92 2.88 7.86 19.08
C VAL A 92 2.94 8.51 17.70
N SER A 93 3.62 9.64 17.55
CA SER A 93 3.78 10.31 16.26
C SER A 93 4.59 9.47 15.27
N ASP A 94 5.71 8.89 15.73
CA ASP A 94 6.57 8.02 14.93
C ASP A 94 5.82 6.77 14.51
N PHE A 95 5.09 6.14 15.44
CA PHE A 95 4.24 4.98 15.14
C PHE A 95 3.12 5.32 14.14
N PHE A 96 2.41 6.44 14.32
CA PHE A 96 1.37 6.87 13.39
C PHE A 96 1.93 7.07 11.98
N THR A 97 3.09 7.73 11.88
CA THR A 97 3.74 7.98 10.59
C THR A 97 4.25 6.69 9.95
N GLU A 98 4.74 5.74 10.74
CA GLU A 98 5.19 4.43 10.26
C GLU A 98 4.04 3.63 9.66
N VAL A 99 2.89 3.58 10.35
CA VAL A 99 1.72 2.78 9.94
C VAL A 99 0.90 3.44 8.82
N THR A 100 0.89 4.77 8.74
CA THR A 100 0.02 5.51 7.80
C THR A 100 0.77 6.17 6.65
N GLY A 101 2.09 6.36 6.79
CA GLY A 101 2.89 7.17 5.87
C GLY A 101 2.67 8.69 5.99
N GLU A 102 1.77 9.14 6.86
CA GLU A 102 1.39 10.54 7.02
C GLU A 102 1.77 11.09 8.41
N LYS A 103 2.02 12.41 8.49
CA LYS A 103 2.20 13.07 9.79
C LYS A 103 0.85 13.33 10.44
N LEU A 104 0.82 13.29 11.77
CA LEU A 104 -0.36 13.69 12.54
C LEU A 104 -0.80 15.12 12.15
N THR A 105 -2.09 15.27 11.89
CA THR A 105 -2.70 16.60 11.77
C THR A 105 -2.75 17.30 13.12
N SER A 106 -2.90 18.63 13.13
CA SER A 106 -2.98 19.41 14.37
C SER A 106 -4.13 18.97 15.29
N ASN A 107 -5.23 18.47 14.72
CA ASN A 107 -6.36 17.96 15.50
C ASN A 107 -6.03 16.60 16.13
N GLN A 108 -5.41 15.68 15.37
CA GLN A 108 -4.98 14.39 15.90
C GLN A 108 -3.90 14.54 16.96
N GLN A 109 -2.98 15.49 16.81
CA GLN A 109 -1.97 15.79 17.83
C GLN A 109 -2.61 16.22 19.16
N LYS A 110 -3.61 17.10 19.13
CA LYS A 110 -4.38 17.47 20.33
C LYS A 110 -5.10 16.30 20.97
N TRP A 111 -5.62 15.36 20.18
CA TRP A 111 -6.26 14.16 20.71
C TRP A 111 -5.26 13.25 21.42
N VAL A 112 -4.07 13.07 20.84
CA VAL A 112 -2.98 12.31 21.46
C VAL A 112 -2.52 12.98 22.76
N GLU A 113 -2.35 14.31 22.77
CA GLU A 113 -1.99 15.04 23.99
C GLU A 113 -3.00 14.83 25.12
N ASN A 114 -4.29 14.89 24.81
CA ASN A 114 -5.34 14.70 25.81
C ASN A 114 -5.36 13.26 26.33
N ALA A 115 -5.27 12.27 25.43
CA ALA A 115 -5.22 10.86 25.80
C ALA A 115 -4.02 10.55 26.71
N LEU A 116 -2.83 11.06 26.39
CA LEU A 116 -1.63 10.89 27.21
C LEU A 116 -1.76 11.54 28.60
N LYS A 117 -2.38 12.72 28.68
CA LYS A 117 -2.67 13.40 29.95
C LYS A 117 -3.62 12.59 30.83
N ASP A 118 -4.63 11.95 30.23
CA ASP A 118 -5.60 11.16 30.98
C ASP A 118 -5.02 9.85 31.50
N VAL A 119 -4.11 9.22 30.74
CA VAL A 119 -3.37 8.02 31.19
C VAL A 119 -2.42 8.35 32.36
N ASN A 120 -1.74 9.50 32.33
CA ASN A 120 -0.80 9.92 33.39
C ASN A 120 -1.47 10.49 34.67
N LYS A 121 -2.80 10.60 34.70
CA LYS A 121 -3.55 11.05 35.89
C LYS A 121 -3.97 9.91 36.83
N LYS A 122 -3.69 8.66 36.46
CA LYS A 122 -3.85 7.48 37.32
C LYS A 122 -2.55 7.12 38.02
#